data_AF-A0A1V3XYY1-F1
#
_entry.id   AF-A0A1V3XYY1-F1
#
_cell.length_a   1.000
_cell.length_b   1.000
_cell.length_c   1.000
_cell.angle_alpha   90.00
_cell.angle_beta   90.00
_cell.angle_gamma   90.00
#
_symmetry.space_group_name_H-M   'P 1'
#
loop_
_entity.id
_entity.type
_entity.pdbx_description
1 polymer ?
#
loop_
_entity_poly.entity_id
_entity_poly.type
_entity_poly.pdbx_seq_one_letter_code
_entity_poly.pdbx_strand_id
1 'polypeptide(L)'
;MVIAPTGSGKTLAAFLWALDSLAAAPDRQAGTRVLYVSPLKALGVDVERNLRTPLAGLTRLAERRGLPAPDISVGVRSGDTPPAARRQLIARPPDVLITTPESLFLMLTSAARETLANVETVIVDEIHAIAATKRGAHLALSLERLDDLAPGPAGRRRAQRIGLSATVRPPEELARFLSGRSPTTIVAPPRPRHWSCPCRCRCPTWPTWRTTRSGPMSRPGWST
;
A
#
# COMPACT_ATOMS: atom_id res chain seq x y z
N MET A 1 -12.50 -6.59 -1.65
CA MET A 1 -11.87 -6.00 -0.45
C MET A 1 -11.29 -7.11 0.41
N VAL A 2 -10.02 -7.03 0.77
CA VAL A 2 -9.32 -8.04 1.58
C VAL A 2 -9.13 -7.51 3.00
N ILE A 3 -9.65 -8.24 3.98
CA ILE A 3 -9.49 -7.96 5.41
C ILE A 3 -8.68 -9.10 6.04
N ALA A 4 -7.44 -8.83 6.40
CA ALA A 4 -6.59 -9.79 7.11
C ALA A 4 -5.58 -9.05 8.00
N PRO A 5 -5.02 -9.64 9.07
CA PRO A 5 -4.02 -8.97 9.91
C PRO A 5 -2.80 -8.43 9.13
N THR A 6 -2.07 -7.48 9.71
CA THR A 6 -0.74 -7.11 9.21
C THR A 6 0.19 -8.33 9.24
N GLY A 7 1.10 -8.43 8.28
CA GLY A 7 1.96 -9.62 8.13
C GLY A 7 1.32 -10.83 7.46
N SER A 8 0.01 -10.82 7.16
CA SER A 8 -0.68 -11.92 6.44
C SER A 8 -0.47 -11.93 4.91
N GLY A 9 0.50 -11.16 4.38
CA GLY A 9 0.79 -11.14 2.95
C GLY A 9 -0.26 -10.48 2.05
N LYS A 10 -1.19 -9.68 2.60
CA LYS A 10 -2.27 -9.01 1.84
C LYS A 10 -1.77 -8.25 0.61
N THR A 11 -0.72 -7.46 0.80
CA THR A 11 -0.11 -6.64 -0.25
C THR A 11 0.44 -7.53 -1.36
N LEU A 12 1.18 -8.59 -1.01
CA LEU A 12 1.70 -9.55 -1.98
C LEU A 12 0.57 -10.27 -2.73
N ALA A 13 -0.51 -10.67 -2.05
CA ALA A 13 -1.65 -11.32 -2.70
C ALA A 13 -2.31 -10.40 -3.75
N ALA A 14 -2.49 -9.11 -3.44
CA ALA A 14 -3.03 -8.14 -4.38
C ALA A 14 -2.10 -7.91 -5.58
N PHE A 15 -0.79 -7.84 -5.34
CA PHE A 15 0.19 -7.65 -6.41
C PHE A 15 0.41 -8.90 -7.26
N LEU A 16 0.41 -10.11 -6.70
CA LEU A 16 0.63 -11.33 -7.46
C LEU A 16 -0.42 -11.49 -8.57
N TRP A 17 -1.68 -11.21 -8.27
CA TRP A 17 -2.73 -11.23 -9.28
C TRP A 17 -2.50 -10.18 -10.39
N ALA A 18 -2.08 -8.97 -10.01
CA ALA A 18 -1.79 -7.90 -10.96
C ALA A 18 -0.55 -8.19 -11.82
N LEU A 19 0.50 -8.75 -11.22
CA LEU A 19 1.74 -9.14 -11.91
C LEU A 19 1.53 -10.32 -12.85
N ASP A 20 0.72 -11.30 -12.46
CA ASP A 20 0.35 -12.43 -13.32
C ASP A 20 -0.41 -11.93 -14.57
N SER A 21 -1.35 -11.00 -14.38
CA SER A 21 -2.08 -10.36 -15.48
C SER A 21 -1.16 -9.59 -16.42
N LEU A 22 -0.13 -8.92 -15.89
CA LEU A 22 0.89 -8.22 -16.68
C LEU A 22 1.81 -9.19 -17.44
N ALA A 23 2.19 -10.29 -16.82
CA ALA A 23 3.05 -11.31 -17.42
C ALA A 23 2.34 -12.08 -18.54
N ALA A 24 1.01 -12.24 -18.46
CA ALA A 24 0.20 -12.90 -19.47
C ALA A 24 -0.03 -12.05 -20.75
N ALA A 25 0.32 -10.76 -20.73
CA ALA A 25 0.09 -9.81 -21.84
C ALA A 25 1.41 -9.17 -22.31
N PRO A 26 2.30 -9.90 -23.01
CA PRO A 26 3.61 -9.38 -23.41
C PRO A 26 3.53 -8.24 -24.43
N ASP A 27 2.57 -8.27 -25.37
CA ASP A 27 2.39 -7.24 -26.41
C ASP A 27 1.52 -6.05 -25.96
N ARG A 28 1.50 -5.79 -24.67
CA ARG A 28 0.69 -4.73 -24.07
C ARG A 28 1.13 -3.34 -24.52
N GLN A 29 0.14 -2.49 -24.81
CA GLN A 29 0.38 -1.06 -25.03
C GLN A 29 1.10 -0.43 -23.84
N ALA A 30 2.02 0.49 -24.14
CA ALA A 30 2.72 1.29 -23.14
C ALA A 30 1.72 2.11 -22.30
N GLY A 31 1.96 2.18 -21.00
CA GLY A 31 1.08 2.89 -20.08
C GLY A 31 0.94 2.19 -18.74
N THR A 32 0.46 2.93 -17.75
CA THR A 32 0.21 2.39 -16.41
C THR A 32 -1.00 1.47 -16.46
N ARG A 33 -0.87 0.24 -15.98
CA ARG A 33 -1.97 -0.73 -15.89
C ARG A 33 -2.37 -1.03 -14.44
N VAL A 34 -1.41 -0.95 -13.53
CA VAL A 34 -1.63 -1.20 -12.10
C VAL A 34 -1.29 0.06 -11.32
N LEU A 35 -2.27 0.58 -10.59
CA LEU A 35 -2.11 1.73 -9.73
C LEU A 35 -2.19 1.29 -8.27
N TYR A 36 -1.12 1.52 -7.52
CA TYR A 36 -1.07 1.29 -6.07
C TYR A 36 -1.15 2.63 -5.34
N VAL A 37 -2.17 2.80 -4.51
CA VAL A 37 -2.40 4.02 -3.73
C VAL A 37 -2.13 3.71 -2.25
N SER A 38 -1.06 4.31 -1.73
CA SER A 38 -0.73 4.24 -0.30
C SER A 38 -1.11 5.54 0.42
N PRO A 39 -1.79 5.47 1.58
CA PRO A 39 -2.02 6.63 2.42
C PRO A 39 -0.74 7.13 3.10
N LEU A 40 0.26 6.27 3.28
CA LEU A 40 1.53 6.61 3.94
C LEU A 40 2.67 6.66 2.93
N LYS A 41 3.40 7.79 2.89
CA LYS A 41 4.54 7.98 1.99
C LYS A 41 5.64 6.92 2.18
N ALA A 42 5.99 6.64 3.43
CA ALA A 42 7.04 5.67 3.78
C ALA A 42 6.77 4.29 3.18
N LEU A 43 5.49 3.89 3.15
CA LEU A 43 5.08 2.59 2.64
C LEU A 43 5.28 2.45 1.12
N GLY A 44 5.29 3.54 0.35
CA GLY A 44 5.45 3.47 -1.11
C GLY A 44 6.82 2.95 -1.54
N VAL A 45 7.89 3.44 -0.91
CA VAL A 45 9.27 2.99 -1.19
C VAL A 45 9.48 1.56 -0.72
N ASP A 46 8.92 1.21 0.45
CA ASP A 46 8.98 -0.14 0.98
C ASP A 46 8.26 -1.14 0.05
N VAL A 47 7.10 -0.77 -0.48
CA VAL A 47 6.35 -1.58 -1.45
C VAL A 47 7.15 -1.79 -2.74
N GLU A 48 7.74 -0.74 -3.30
CA GLU A 48 8.59 -0.86 -4.48
C GLU A 48 9.74 -1.85 -4.24
N ARG A 49 10.43 -1.74 -3.11
CA ARG A 49 11.51 -2.66 -2.72
C ARG A 49 10.98 -4.09 -2.59
N ASN A 50 9.82 -4.28 -1.96
CA ASN A 50 9.21 -5.58 -1.73
C ASN A 50 8.73 -6.24 -3.04
N LEU A 51 8.46 -5.48 -4.10
CA LEU A 51 8.11 -6.00 -5.42
C LEU A 51 9.29 -6.55 -6.21
N ARG A 52 10.53 -6.20 -5.86
CA ARG A 52 11.72 -6.73 -6.56
C ARG A 52 11.84 -8.25 -6.43
N THR A 53 11.55 -8.79 -5.24
CA THR A 53 11.60 -10.23 -4.98
C THR A 53 10.62 -11.04 -5.83
N PRO A 54 9.30 -10.74 -5.87
CA PRO A 54 8.38 -11.47 -6.72
C PRO A 54 8.67 -11.29 -8.22
N LEU A 55 9.08 -10.09 -8.66
CA LEU A 55 9.47 -9.86 -10.06
C LEU A 55 10.67 -10.73 -10.48
N ALA A 56 11.73 -10.78 -9.66
CA ALA A 56 12.85 -11.68 -9.91
C ALA A 56 12.43 -13.16 -9.88
N GLY A 57 11.46 -13.51 -9.03
CA GLY A 57 10.85 -14.84 -9.00
C GLY A 57 10.14 -15.21 -10.30
N LEU A 58 9.40 -14.27 -10.89
CA LEU A 58 8.72 -14.43 -12.18
C LEU A 58 9.72 -14.61 -13.33
N THR A 59 10.77 -13.78 -13.39
CA THR A 59 11.84 -13.91 -14.39
C THR A 59 12.48 -15.30 -14.32
N ARG A 60 12.90 -15.75 -13.13
CA ARG A 60 13.49 -17.08 -12.95
C ARG A 60 12.52 -18.21 -13.32
N LEU A 61 11.22 -18.05 -13.07
CA LEU A 61 10.22 -19.04 -13.44
C LEU A 61 10.04 -19.11 -14.96
N ALA A 62 10.02 -17.95 -15.65
CA ALA A 62 9.94 -17.87 -17.10
C ALA A 62 11.15 -18.55 -17.76
N GLU A 63 12.36 -18.21 -17.30
CA GLU A 63 13.62 -18.82 -17.76
C GLU A 63 13.61 -20.34 -17.61
N ARG A 64 13.21 -20.86 -16.44
CA ARG A 64 13.09 -22.31 -16.19
C ARG A 64 12.10 -23.00 -17.11
N ARG A 65 11.11 -22.27 -17.65
CA ARG A 65 10.08 -22.79 -18.56
C ARG A 65 10.41 -22.54 -20.03
N GLY A 66 11.56 -21.93 -20.34
CA GLY A 66 11.90 -21.54 -21.71
C GLY A 66 11.03 -20.43 -22.28
N LEU A 67 10.37 -19.64 -21.41
CA LEU A 67 9.54 -18.49 -21.79
C LEU A 67 10.37 -17.20 -21.69
N PRO A 68 10.06 -16.17 -22.50
CA PRO A 68 10.68 -14.86 -22.36
C PRO A 68 10.40 -14.27 -20.97
N ALA A 69 11.42 -13.64 -20.38
CA ALA A 69 11.25 -12.97 -19.10
C ALA A 69 10.27 -11.80 -19.25
N PRO A 70 9.27 -11.66 -18.35
CA PRO A 70 8.36 -10.53 -18.39
C PRO A 70 9.11 -9.25 -18.01
N ASP A 71 9.13 -8.27 -18.91
CA ASP A 71 9.65 -6.93 -18.62
C ASP A 71 8.55 -6.13 -17.93
N ILE A 72 8.54 -6.12 -16.59
CA ILE A 72 7.56 -5.37 -15.78
C ILE A 72 8.27 -4.25 -15.04
N SER A 73 7.91 -3.02 -15.37
CA SER A 73 8.44 -1.80 -14.78
C SER A 73 7.59 -1.32 -13.60
N VAL A 74 8.28 -0.86 -12.54
CA VAL A 74 7.66 -0.29 -11.34
C VAL A 74 8.20 1.12 -11.14
N GLY A 75 7.34 2.07 -10.81
CA GLY A 75 7.74 3.44 -10.51
C GLY A 75 6.98 4.04 -9.34
N VAL A 76 7.62 4.96 -8.61
CA VAL A 76 7.03 5.66 -7.46
C VAL A 76 6.83 7.14 -7.77
N ARG A 77 5.60 7.62 -7.63
CA ARG A 77 5.23 9.02 -7.72
C ARG A 77 4.63 9.53 -6.42
N SER A 78 5.40 10.35 -5.70
CA SER A 78 4.96 11.04 -4.50
C SER A 78 5.24 12.55 -4.58
N GLY A 79 4.88 13.29 -3.53
CA GLY A 79 5.27 14.68 -3.36
C GLY A 79 6.79 14.90 -3.34
N ASP A 80 7.56 13.87 -2.96
CA ASP A 80 9.02 13.95 -2.79
C ASP A 80 9.78 13.53 -4.07
N THR A 81 9.06 13.02 -5.10
CA THR A 81 9.66 12.67 -6.39
C THR A 81 10.25 13.93 -7.06
N PRO A 82 11.55 13.96 -7.42
CA PRO A 82 12.17 15.12 -8.05
C PRO A 82 11.59 15.46 -9.43
N PRO A 83 11.56 16.73 -9.87
CA PRO A 83 10.99 17.12 -11.16
C PRO A 83 11.52 16.39 -12.40
N ALA A 84 12.79 15.94 -12.37
CA ALA A 84 13.36 15.13 -13.45
C ALA A 84 12.72 13.74 -13.51
N ALA A 85 12.65 13.02 -12.37
CA ALA A 85 11.98 11.74 -12.27
C ALA A 85 10.48 11.84 -12.61
N ARG A 86 9.83 12.95 -12.22
CA ARG A 86 8.43 13.24 -12.59
C ARG A 86 8.21 13.27 -14.11
N ARG A 87 9.13 13.89 -14.86
CA ARG A 87 9.10 13.95 -16.33
C ARG A 87 9.39 12.58 -16.94
N GLN A 88 10.33 11.83 -16.38
CA GLN A 88 10.64 10.47 -16.83
C GLN A 88 9.43 9.54 -16.70
N LEU A 89 8.69 9.60 -15.59
CA LEU A 89 7.46 8.82 -15.40
C LEU A 89 6.33 9.19 -16.39
N ILE A 90 6.38 10.39 -16.97
CA ILE A 90 5.43 10.79 -18.02
C ILE A 90 5.90 10.28 -19.39
N ALA A 91 7.18 10.45 -19.70
CA ALA A 91 7.76 10.03 -20.96
C ALA A 91 7.82 8.50 -21.13
N ARG A 92 8.04 7.79 -20.01
CA ARG A 92 8.10 6.32 -19.93
C ARG A 92 7.29 5.89 -18.70
N PRO A 93 5.96 5.79 -18.84
CA PRO A 93 5.11 5.40 -17.72
C PRO A 93 5.37 3.95 -17.31
N PRO A 94 5.49 3.67 -16.00
CA PRO A 94 5.71 2.32 -15.51
C PRO A 94 4.42 1.51 -15.59
N ASP A 95 4.54 0.19 -15.61
CA ASP A 95 3.39 -0.72 -15.63
C ASP A 95 2.66 -0.72 -14.30
N VAL A 96 3.45 -0.67 -13.22
CA VAL A 96 3.00 -0.51 -11.85
C VAL A 96 3.41 0.85 -11.33
N LEU A 97 2.43 1.73 -11.09
CA LEU A 97 2.64 3.03 -10.48
C LEU A 97 2.24 3.01 -9.01
N ILE A 98 3.19 3.29 -8.12
CA ILE A 98 2.97 3.47 -6.69
C ILE A 98 2.84 4.96 -6.40
N THR A 99 1.74 5.39 -5.77
CA THR A 99 1.47 6.80 -5.53
C THR A 99 0.70 7.06 -4.23
N THR A 100 0.48 8.33 -3.91
CA THR A 100 -0.37 8.79 -2.81
C THR A 100 -1.67 9.39 -3.35
N PRO A 101 -2.76 9.47 -2.55
CA PRO A 101 -4.01 10.12 -2.96
C PRO A 101 -3.81 11.54 -3.51
N GLU A 102 -2.95 12.33 -2.88
CA GLU A 102 -2.64 13.70 -3.30
C GLU A 102 -1.90 13.73 -4.64
N SER A 103 -0.92 12.84 -4.80
CA SER A 103 -0.10 12.77 -6.01
C SER A 103 -0.92 12.27 -7.20
N LEU A 104 -1.82 11.31 -6.97
CA LEU A 104 -2.79 10.84 -7.96
C LEU A 104 -3.67 11.99 -8.46
N PHE A 105 -4.23 12.78 -7.54
CA PHE A 105 -5.04 13.94 -7.91
C PHE A 105 -4.28 14.93 -8.78
N LEU A 106 -3.03 15.26 -8.43
CA LEU A 106 -2.18 16.15 -9.23
C LEU A 106 -1.92 15.59 -10.63
N MET A 107 -1.75 14.26 -10.77
CA MET A 107 -1.60 13.63 -12.08
C MET A 107 -2.87 13.75 -12.91
N LEU A 108 -4.04 13.45 -12.33
CA LEU A 108 -5.35 13.53 -12.99
C LEU A 108 -5.74 14.95 -13.41
N THR A 109 -5.18 15.98 -12.78
CA THR A 109 -5.36 17.40 -13.14
C THR A 109 -4.26 17.95 -14.05
N SER A 110 -3.41 17.10 -14.64
CA SER A 110 -2.32 17.51 -15.53
C SER A 110 -2.24 16.61 -16.77
N ALA A 111 -1.33 16.92 -17.70
CA ALA A 111 -1.04 16.07 -18.85
C ALA A 111 -0.61 14.64 -18.47
N ALA A 112 -0.08 14.45 -17.25
CA ALA A 112 0.28 13.13 -16.73
C ALA A 112 -0.92 12.17 -16.64
N ARG A 113 -2.17 12.65 -16.71
CA ARG A 113 -3.37 11.79 -16.73
C ARG A 113 -3.39 10.81 -17.90
N GLU A 114 -2.75 11.15 -19.02
CA GLU A 114 -2.70 10.29 -20.22
C GLU A 114 -2.01 8.96 -19.93
N THR A 115 -1.03 8.95 -19.02
CA THR A 115 -0.34 7.71 -18.64
C THR A 115 -1.20 6.75 -17.83
N LEU A 116 -2.35 7.20 -17.34
CA LEU A 116 -3.29 6.46 -16.51
C LEU A 116 -4.52 5.95 -17.29
N ALA A 117 -4.63 6.25 -18.59
CA ALA A 117 -5.79 5.88 -19.40
C ALA A 117 -6.00 4.36 -19.53
N ASN A 118 -4.93 3.58 -19.37
CA ASN A 118 -4.93 2.12 -19.49
C ASN A 118 -4.95 1.39 -18.15
N VAL A 119 -5.25 2.10 -17.04
CA VAL A 119 -5.27 1.47 -15.70
C VAL A 119 -6.41 0.46 -15.63
N GLU A 120 -6.05 -0.79 -15.35
CA GLU A 120 -6.97 -1.90 -15.21
C GLU A 120 -7.25 -2.25 -13.76
N THR A 121 -6.27 -2.00 -12.89
CA THR A 121 -6.32 -2.38 -11.48
C THR A 121 -5.89 -1.23 -10.60
N VAL A 122 -6.68 -0.94 -9.58
CA VAL A 122 -6.35 0.00 -8.51
C VAL A 122 -6.31 -0.73 -7.18
N ILE A 123 -5.16 -0.73 -6.53
CA ILE A 123 -4.96 -1.26 -5.18
C ILE A 123 -4.94 -0.08 -4.21
N VAL A 124 -5.86 -0.05 -3.25
CA VAL A 124 -5.91 0.97 -2.19
C VAL A 124 -5.51 0.32 -0.88
N ASP A 125 -4.30 0.64 -0.41
CA ASP A 125 -3.79 0.08 0.82
C ASP A 125 -4.21 0.87 2.05
N GLU A 126 -4.26 0.20 3.20
CA GLU A 126 -4.70 0.72 4.49
C GLU A 126 -5.93 1.64 4.38
N ILE A 127 -6.94 1.19 3.63
CA ILE A 127 -8.09 2.00 3.26
C ILE A 127 -8.90 2.48 4.49
N HIS A 128 -8.84 1.74 5.60
CA HIS A 128 -9.43 2.15 6.88
C HIS A 128 -8.86 3.47 7.42
N ALA A 129 -7.59 3.79 7.09
CA ALA A 129 -6.93 5.01 7.56
C ALA A 129 -7.46 6.28 6.87
N ILE A 130 -8.14 6.15 5.73
CA ILE A 130 -8.60 7.29 4.94
C ILE A 130 -10.11 7.35 4.71
N ALA A 131 -10.83 6.23 4.82
CA ALA A 131 -12.25 6.16 4.43
C ALA A 131 -13.17 7.17 5.14
N ALA A 132 -12.96 7.41 6.43
CA ALA A 132 -13.78 8.34 7.22
C ALA A 132 -13.19 9.78 7.28
N THR A 133 -12.49 10.20 6.23
CA THR A 133 -11.80 11.51 6.21
C THR A 133 -12.09 12.29 4.92
N LYS A 134 -11.85 13.61 4.94
CA LYS A 134 -11.89 14.44 3.73
C LYS A 134 -10.91 13.94 2.66
N ARG A 135 -9.79 13.37 3.08
CA ARG A 135 -8.80 12.72 2.21
C ARG A 135 -9.38 11.49 1.50
N GLY A 136 -10.19 10.70 2.20
CA GLY A 136 -10.95 9.60 1.62
C GLY A 136 -11.95 10.07 0.59
N ALA A 137 -12.76 11.08 0.91
CA ALA A 137 -13.72 11.65 -0.04
C ALA A 137 -13.02 12.17 -1.31
N HIS A 138 -11.87 12.83 -1.15
CA HIS A 138 -11.04 13.28 -2.25
C HIS A 138 -10.47 12.12 -3.11
N LEU A 139 -10.03 11.03 -2.46
CA LEU A 139 -9.61 9.82 -3.18
C LEU A 139 -10.78 9.21 -3.96
N ALA A 140 -11.96 9.07 -3.36
CA ALA A 140 -13.13 8.52 -4.03
C ALA A 140 -13.47 9.29 -5.32
N LEU A 141 -13.46 10.63 -5.27
CA LEU A 141 -13.64 11.47 -6.46
C LEU A 141 -12.51 11.30 -7.48
N SER A 142 -11.27 11.18 -7.02
CA SER A 142 -10.13 10.94 -7.91
C SER A 142 -10.24 9.59 -8.63
N LEU A 143 -10.76 8.55 -7.98
CA LEU A 143 -10.98 7.24 -8.59
C LEU A 143 -12.13 7.25 -9.62
N GLU A 144 -13.21 8.01 -9.38
CA GLU A 144 -14.24 8.22 -10.39
C GLU A 144 -13.69 8.95 -11.63
N ARG A 145 -12.86 9.99 -11.42
CA ARG A 145 -12.19 10.69 -12.51
C ARG A 145 -11.22 9.80 -13.29
N LEU A 146 -10.56 8.86 -12.62
CA LEU A 146 -9.71 7.87 -13.26
C LEU A 146 -10.54 6.94 -14.17
N ASP A 147 -11.68 6.46 -13.69
CA ASP A 147 -12.58 5.62 -14.48
C ASP A 147 -13.15 6.35 -15.71
N ASP A 148 -13.29 7.69 -15.64
CA ASP A 148 -13.70 8.52 -16.78
C ASP A 148 -12.60 8.71 -17.84
N LEU A 149 -11.33 8.39 -17.55
CA LEU A 149 -10.23 8.52 -18.51
C LEU A 149 -10.13 7.34 -19.49
N ALA A 150 -10.63 6.16 -19.14
CA ALA A 150 -10.44 4.94 -19.92
C ALA A 150 -11.26 4.97 -21.23
N PRO A 151 -10.65 5.15 -22.41
CA PRO A 151 -11.36 5.16 -23.69
C PRO A 151 -11.43 3.71 -24.20
N GLY A 152 -12.53 3.02 -23.93
CA GLY A 152 -12.76 1.65 -24.43
C GLY A 152 -13.74 1.64 -25.62
N PRO A 153 -13.40 1.00 -26.77
CA PRO A 153 -14.33 0.81 -27.89
C PRO A 153 -15.54 -0.10 -27.57
N ALA A 154 -15.58 -0.69 -26.38
CA ALA A 154 -16.69 -1.51 -25.86
C ALA A 154 -17.42 -0.86 -24.65
N GLY A 155 -17.24 0.44 -24.44
CA GLY A 155 -17.79 1.18 -23.30
C GLY A 155 -16.76 1.43 -22.18
N ARG A 156 -17.14 2.29 -21.22
CA ARG A 156 -16.30 2.68 -20.06
C ARG A 156 -15.90 1.44 -19.25
N ARG A 157 -14.64 1.01 -19.33
CA ARG A 157 -14.11 -0.05 -18.49
C ARG A 157 -13.59 0.56 -17.18
N ARG A 158 -14.35 0.40 -16.10
CA ARG A 158 -13.91 0.78 -14.75
C ARG A 158 -12.75 -0.11 -14.32
N ALA A 159 -11.75 0.48 -13.68
CA ALA A 159 -10.65 -0.30 -13.13
C ALA A 159 -11.14 -1.17 -11.97
N GLN A 160 -10.63 -2.40 -11.88
CA GLN A 160 -10.90 -3.27 -10.73
C GLN A 160 -10.27 -2.66 -9.47
N ARG A 161 -11.10 -2.45 -8.45
CA ARG A 161 -10.65 -1.85 -7.18
C ARG A 161 -10.41 -2.92 -6.11
N ILE A 162 -9.20 -2.97 -5.58
CA ILE A 162 -8.77 -3.89 -4.52
C ILE A 162 -8.40 -3.06 -3.29
N GLY A 163 -9.30 -3.03 -2.31
CA GLY A 163 -9.02 -2.41 -1.00
C GLY A 163 -8.37 -3.40 -0.05
N LEU A 164 -7.30 -2.99 0.62
CA LEU A 164 -6.61 -3.75 1.66
C LEU A 164 -6.82 -3.08 3.02
N SER A 165 -7.15 -3.88 4.03
CA SER A 165 -7.25 -3.38 5.40
C SER A 165 -6.88 -4.45 6.42
N ALA A 166 -6.26 -4.03 7.53
CA ALA A 166 -6.03 -4.88 8.70
C ALA A 166 -7.25 -5.01 9.63
N THR A 167 -7.94 -3.90 9.84
CA THR A 167 -9.02 -3.76 10.82
C THR A 167 -10.17 -3.01 10.17
N VAL A 168 -11.38 -3.55 10.26
CA VAL A 168 -12.57 -2.89 9.73
C VAL A 168 -13.79 -3.24 10.55
N ARG A 169 -14.56 -2.22 10.93
CA ARG A 169 -15.95 -2.32 11.38
C ARG A 169 -16.70 -1.02 11.01
N PRO A 170 -17.85 -1.08 10.33
CA PRO A 170 -18.40 -2.22 9.58
C PRO A 170 -17.73 -2.41 8.20
N PRO A 171 -17.48 -3.66 7.76
CA PRO A 171 -16.80 -3.94 6.49
C PRO A 171 -17.60 -3.52 5.24
N GLU A 172 -18.93 -3.49 5.34
CA GLU A 172 -19.81 -3.10 4.24
C GLU A 172 -19.65 -1.61 3.89
N GLU A 173 -19.46 -0.75 4.89
CA GLU A 173 -19.26 0.68 4.65
C GLU A 173 -17.96 0.97 3.92
N LEU A 174 -16.89 0.25 4.28
CA LEU A 174 -15.59 0.40 3.64
C LEU A 174 -15.60 -0.16 2.20
N ALA A 175 -16.32 -1.26 1.99
CA ALA A 175 -16.58 -1.80 0.66
C ALA A 175 -17.35 -0.81 -0.22
N ARG A 176 -18.39 -0.18 0.33
CA ARG A 176 -19.18 0.87 -0.35
C ARG A 176 -18.33 2.11 -0.66
N PHE A 177 -17.45 2.51 0.26
CA PHE A 177 -16.50 3.59 0.03
C PHE A 177 -15.55 3.28 -1.14
N LEU A 178 -14.99 2.06 -1.19
CA LEU A 178 -14.05 1.64 -2.23
C LEU A 178 -14.70 1.59 -3.62
N SER A 179 -15.85 0.94 -3.73
CA SER A 179 -16.43 0.57 -5.03
C SER A 179 -17.58 1.47 -5.47
N GLY A 180 -18.01 2.40 -4.62
CA GLY A 180 -19.14 3.27 -4.88
C GLY A 180 -20.42 2.45 -5.05
N ARG A 181 -20.95 2.44 -6.28
CA ARG A 181 -22.16 1.67 -6.65
C ARG A 181 -21.87 0.26 -7.16
N SER A 182 -20.61 -0.08 -7.38
CA SER A 182 -20.22 -1.39 -7.93
C SER A 182 -20.24 -2.47 -6.85
N PRO A 183 -20.58 -3.72 -7.19
CA PRO A 183 -20.57 -4.82 -6.24
C PRO A 183 -19.14 -5.06 -5.71
N THR A 184 -19.04 -5.43 -4.43
CA THR A 184 -17.74 -5.71 -3.78
C THR A 184 -17.76 -7.06 -3.08
N THR A 185 -16.88 -7.96 -3.48
CA THR A 185 -16.61 -9.19 -2.74
C THR A 185 -15.73 -8.88 -1.54
N ILE A 186 -16.17 -9.24 -0.33
CA ILE A 186 -15.40 -9.09 0.92
C ILE A 186 -14.72 -10.42 1.24
N VAL A 187 -13.39 -10.42 1.26
CA VAL A 187 -12.56 -11.57 1.61
C VAL A 187 -12.00 -11.34 3.00
N ALA A 188 -12.61 -11.98 4.00
CA ALA A 188 -12.23 -11.86 5.41
C ALA A 188 -11.99 -13.26 6.00
N PRO A 189 -10.82 -13.88 5.76
CA PRO A 189 -10.52 -15.19 6.31
C PRO A 189 -10.56 -15.17 7.86
N PRO A 190 -10.94 -16.29 8.49
CA PRO A 190 -10.98 -16.38 9.94
C PRO A 190 -9.63 -16.03 10.54
N ARG A 191 -9.64 -15.12 11.54
CA ARG A 191 -8.42 -14.76 12.26
C ARG A 191 -7.97 -15.96 13.09
N PRO A 192 -6.71 -16.42 12.98
CA PRO A 192 -6.20 -17.43 13.90
C PRO A 192 -6.29 -16.85 15.32
N ARG A 193 -7.10 -17.49 16.18
CA ARG A 193 -7.14 -17.16 17.61
C ARG A 193 -5.78 -17.52 18.17
N HIS A 194 -4.99 -16.53 18.51
CA HIS A 194 -3.85 -16.73 19.40
C HIS A 194 -4.45 -17.13 20.75
N TRP A 195 -4.26 -18.39 21.13
CA TRP A 195 -4.46 -18.81 22.51
C TRP A 195 -3.51 -17.96 23.35
N SER A 196 -4.07 -17.16 24.24
CA SER A 196 -3.29 -16.49 25.27
C SER A 196 -2.66 -17.59 26.13
N CYS A 197 -1.41 -17.94 25.86
CA CYS A 197 -0.60 -18.68 26.80
C CYS A 197 -0.35 -17.72 27.97
N PRO A 198 -0.87 -17.98 29.19
CA PRO A 198 -0.55 -17.14 30.33
C PRO A 198 0.90 -17.45 30.72
N CYS A 199 1.85 -16.87 30.01
CA CYS A 199 3.24 -16.80 30.47
C CYS A 199 3.22 -15.89 31.70
N ARG A 200 2.99 -16.49 32.87
CA ARG A 200 3.16 -15.86 34.17
C ARG A 200 4.66 -15.65 34.36
N CYS A 201 5.20 -14.57 33.77
CA CYS A 201 6.53 -14.10 34.09
C CYS A 201 6.54 -13.76 35.58
N ARG A 202 7.15 -14.62 36.40
CA ARG A 202 7.48 -14.31 37.78
C ARG A 202 8.56 -13.23 37.70
N CYS A 203 8.19 -11.96 37.84
CA CYS A 203 9.18 -10.93 38.16
C CYS A 203 9.87 -11.35 39.45
N PRO A 204 11.20 -11.48 39.49
CA PRO A 204 11.91 -11.57 40.75
C PRO A 204 11.67 -10.25 41.48
N THR A 205 11.05 -10.32 42.66
CA THR A 205 10.94 -9.18 43.57
C THR A 205 12.34 -8.74 43.96
N TRP A 206 12.76 -7.57 43.46
CA TRP A 206 13.94 -6.87 43.96
C TRP A 206 13.68 -6.41 45.40
N PRO A 207 14.62 -6.55 46.34
CA PRO A 207 14.40 -6.10 47.72
C PRO A 207 14.22 -4.59 47.76
N THR A 208 13.15 -4.14 48.41
CA THR A 208 12.84 -2.74 48.69
C THR A 208 13.90 -2.12 49.61
N TRP A 209 14.52 -1.04 49.17
CA TRP A 209 15.47 -0.25 49.95
C TRP A 209 14.63 0.67 50.83
N ARG A 210 14.52 0.35 52.12
CA ARG A 210 13.86 1.22 53.11
C ARG A 210 14.70 2.49 53.29
N THR A 211 14.10 3.62 52.96
CA THR A 211 14.51 4.94 53.41
C THR A 211 14.21 5.08 54.91
N THR A 212 15.25 5.22 55.73
CA THR A 212 15.14 5.79 57.08
C THR A 212 15.95 7.08 57.14
N ARG A 213 15.25 8.21 57.26
CA ARG A 213 15.79 9.51 57.71
C ARG A 213 16.10 9.43 59.21
N SER A 214 17.25 9.95 59.65
CA SER A 214 17.35 11.06 60.65
C SER A 214 18.77 11.28 61.23
N GLY A 215 19.44 12.38 60.81
CA GLY A 215 20.31 13.31 61.60
C GLY A 215 21.65 12.84 62.23
N PRO A 216 22.48 13.77 62.77
CA PRO A 216 23.10 14.93 62.10
C PRO A 216 24.65 15.06 62.34
N MET A 217 25.27 16.03 61.64
CA MET A 217 26.55 16.73 61.92
C MET A 217 27.91 15.98 61.87
N SER A 218 28.75 16.36 60.90
CA SER A 218 30.07 16.98 61.15
C SER A 218 30.74 17.42 59.84
N ARG A 219 31.18 18.69 59.78
CA ARG A 219 32.02 19.25 58.72
C ARG A 219 33.50 19.00 59.07
N PRO A 220 34.35 18.78 58.06
CA PRO A 220 35.59 19.55 57.95
C PRO A 220 35.69 20.14 56.53
N GLY A 221 35.94 21.44 56.34
CA GLY A 221 37.18 22.11 56.71
C GLY A 221 38.14 22.05 55.52
N TRP A 222 38.04 23.01 54.60
CA TRP A 222 39.02 23.21 53.52
C TRP A 222 39.62 24.62 53.67
N SER A 223 40.91 24.65 53.99
CA SER A 223 41.87 25.74 53.82
C SER A 223 43.11 25.04 53.24
N THR A 224 43.79 25.49 52.19
CA THR A 224 43.93 26.82 51.57
C THR A 224 44.41 26.59 50.15
#